data_AF-G0TCB3-F1
#
_entry.id   AF-G0TCB3-F1
#
_cell.length_a   1.000
_cell.length_b   1.000
_cell.length_c   1.000
_cell.angle_alpha   90.00
_cell.angle_beta   90.00
_cell.angle_gamma   90.00
#
_symmetry.space_group_name_H-M   'P 1'
#
loop_
_entity.id
_entity.type
_entity.pdbx_description
1 polymer ?
#
loop_
_entity_poly.entity_id
_entity_poly.type
_entity_poly.pdbx_seq_one_letter_code
_entity_poly.pdbx_strand_id
1 'polypeptide(L)'
;QVDFGSIRDIRNEPKGLIITLVVIWLIKPFTMAALGWLFFRVFFVDLVDSETATEYIAGMILLGVAPCTAMVFVWSHLTKGDANYTLVQVSVNDLIMIFAFAPLAGFLLGVTDVVVPWETLLLSVLLYVVIPLAAGIVTRKALYRPDSPERLASLLNALKPYSIAGLLGMVVLLFGLQAETIVAQPMDILLIAIPLLIQTYGIFAVAYLAARWWRVEHAVAAPCALIGTS
;
A
#
# COMPACT_ATOMS: atom_id res chain seq x y z
N GLN A 1 5.58 11.07 -11.51
CA GLN A 1 6.18 11.99 -10.52
C GLN A 1 7.60 11.57 -10.12
N VAL A 2 8.04 10.33 -10.37
CA VAL A 2 9.39 9.84 -10.01
C VAL A 2 10.54 10.62 -10.68
N ASP A 3 11.27 11.47 -9.97
CA ASP A 3 12.50 12.09 -10.48
C ASP A 3 13.71 11.19 -10.16
N PHE A 4 14.49 10.83 -11.19
CA PHE A 4 15.65 9.95 -11.04
C PHE A 4 16.88 10.69 -10.48
N GLY A 5 16.88 12.03 -10.50
CA GLY A 5 17.93 12.84 -9.87
C GLY A 5 17.95 12.71 -8.34
N SER A 6 16.78 12.62 -7.71
CA SER A 6 16.59 12.52 -6.26
C SER A 6 17.07 11.20 -5.65
N ILE A 7 17.21 10.16 -6.48
CA ILE A 7 17.72 8.84 -6.06
C ILE A 7 19.19 8.94 -5.63
N ARG A 8 19.95 9.90 -6.17
CA ARG A 8 21.38 10.04 -5.92
C ARG A 8 21.70 10.53 -4.50
N ASP A 9 20.82 11.34 -3.91
CA ASP A 9 20.99 11.87 -2.55
C ASP A 9 20.71 10.84 -1.45
N ILE A 10 19.87 9.84 -1.74
CA ILE A 10 19.44 8.80 -0.78
C ILE A 10 20.50 7.74 -0.51
N ARG A 11 21.52 7.63 -1.38
CA ARG A 11 22.68 6.77 -1.11
C ARG A 11 23.36 7.13 0.23
N ASN A 12 23.20 8.37 0.69
CA ASN A 12 23.75 8.84 1.95
C ASN A 12 22.93 8.39 3.18
N GLU A 13 21.65 8.03 3.03
CA GLU A 13 20.75 7.64 4.13
C GLU A 13 19.89 6.39 3.80
N PRO A 14 20.50 5.20 3.57
CA PRO A 14 19.75 4.01 3.15
C PRO A 14 18.89 3.40 4.27
N LYS A 15 19.12 3.80 5.52
CA LYS A 15 18.51 3.20 6.72
C LYS A 15 16.98 3.26 6.69
N GLY A 16 16.41 4.42 6.34
CA GLY A 16 14.95 4.59 6.26
C GLY A 16 14.32 3.66 5.23
N LEU A 17 14.89 3.62 4.02
CA LEU A 17 14.45 2.74 2.95
C LEU A 17 14.50 1.25 3.37
N ILE A 18 15.58 0.80 3.99
CA ILE A 18 15.70 -0.60 4.45
C ILE A 18 14.60 -0.93 5.45
N ILE A 19 14.36 -0.07 6.44
CA ILE A 19 13.32 -0.30 7.45
C ILE A 19 11.96 -0.36 6.78
N THR A 20 11.65 0.59 5.89
CA THR A 20 10.39 0.61 5.14
C THR A 20 10.18 -0.68 4.34
N LEU A 21 11.19 -1.13 3.59
CA LEU A 21 11.08 -2.34 2.77
C LEU A 21 10.91 -3.60 3.61
N VAL A 22 11.67 -3.74 4.69
CA VAL A 22 11.53 -4.88 5.62
C VAL A 22 10.14 -4.88 6.24
N VAL A 23 9.67 -3.72 6.70
CA VAL A 23 8.35 -3.62 7.32
C VAL A 23 7.25 -3.97 6.31
N ILE A 24 7.27 -3.41 5.10
CA ILE A 24 6.20 -3.61 4.11
C ILE A 24 6.21 -5.01 3.52
N TRP A 25 7.37 -5.57 3.20
CA TRP A 25 7.43 -6.82 2.44
C TRP A 25 7.63 -8.05 3.32
N LEU A 26 8.18 -7.91 4.54
CA LEU A 26 8.47 -9.04 5.43
C LEU A 26 7.68 -9.04 6.73
N ILE A 27 7.32 -7.88 7.28
CA ILE A 27 6.62 -7.83 8.58
C ILE A 27 5.12 -7.72 8.36
N LYS A 28 4.65 -6.67 7.67
CA LYS A 28 3.24 -6.33 7.47
C LYS A 28 2.42 -7.50 6.89
N PRO A 29 2.82 -8.19 5.80
CA PRO A 29 1.97 -9.20 5.18
C PRO A 29 1.79 -10.43 6.06
N PHE A 30 2.86 -10.84 6.74
CA PHE A 30 2.87 -12.00 7.63
C PHE A 30 2.13 -11.73 8.94
N THR A 31 2.35 -10.56 9.54
CA THR A 31 1.60 -10.13 10.73
C THR A 31 0.12 -9.95 10.43
N MET A 32 -0.22 -9.44 9.24
CA MET A 32 -1.61 -9.30 8.80
C MET A 32 -2.28 -10.67 8.61
N ALA A 33 -1.60 -11.62 7.97
CA ALA A 33 -2.09 -12.99 7.83
C ALA A 33 -2.25 -13.67 9.20
N ALA A 34 -1.28 -13.51 10.10
CA ALA A 34 -1.32 -14.08 11.45
C ALA A 34 -2.44 -13.48 12.30
N LEU A 35 -2.63 -12.15 12.28
CA LEU A 35 -3.74 -11.50 12.97
C LEU A 35 -5.08 -11.91 12.36
N GLY A 36 -5.17 -12.01 11.04
CA GLY A 36 -6.40 -12.43 10.39
C GLY A 36 -6.80 -13.84 10.81
N TRP A 37 -5.87 -14.78 10.76
CA TRP A 37 -6.09 -16.13 11.25
C TRP A 37 -6.43 -16.15 12.74
N LEU A 38 -5.67 -15.45 13.59
CA LEU A 38 -5.89 -15.42 15.03
C LEU A 38 -7.27 -14.86 15.40
N PHE A 39 -7.68 -13.75 14.82
CA PHE A 39 -8.95 -13.13 15.16
C PHE A 39 -10.13 -13.94 14.61
N PHE A 40 -10.11 -14.39 13.35
CA PHE A 40 -11.28 -15.06 12.76
C PHE A 40 -11.34 -16.58 12.96
N ARG A 41 -10.22 -17.26 13.25
CA ARG A 41 -10.21 -18.70 13.56
C ARG A 41 -10.12 -19.03 15.04
N VAL A 42 -9.75 -18.07 15.90
CA VAL A 42 -9.62 -18.29 17.35
C VAL A 42 -10.55 -17.39 18.15
N PHE A 43 -10.43 -16.07 18.03
CA PHE A 43 -11.21 -15.16 18.89
C PHE A 43 -12.68 -15.00 18.47
N PHE A 44 -12.96 -15.03 17.17
CA PHE A 44 -14.28 -14.77 16.59
C PHE A 44 -14.94 -16.01 16.00
N VAL A 45 -14.46 -17.21 16.37
CA VAL A 45 -14.94 -18.49 15.83
C VAL A 45 -16.45 -18.70 16.07
N ASP A 46 -16.98 -18.23 17.20
CA ASP A 46 -18.40 -18.33 17.53
C ASP A 46 -19.24 -17.16 16.99
N LEU A 47 -18.58 -16.13 16.45
CA LEU A 47 -19.19 -14.88 16.02
C LEU A 47 -19.34 -14.80 14.49
N VAL A 48 -18.54 -15.55 13.74
CA VAL A 48 -18.50 -15.52 12.27
C VAL A 48 -18.50 -16.96 11.75
N ASP A 49 -19.31 -17.24 10.74
CA ASP A 49 -19.29 -18.54 10.08
C ASP A 49 -17.95 -18.80 9.38
N SER A 50 -17.60 -20.08 9.21
CA SER A 50 -16.27 -20.44 8.69
C SER A 50 -16.04 -19.98 7.25
N GLU A 51 -17.09 -19.78 6.45
CA GLU A 51 -16.96 -19.35 5.06
C GLU A 51 -16.62 -17.86 5.01
N THR A 52 -17.45 -17.04 5.64
CA THR A 52 -17.23 -15.59 5.79
C THR A 52 -15.91 -15.26 6.48
N ALA A 53 -15.53 -16.02 7.52
CA ALA A 53 -14.23 -15.88 8.17
C ALA A 53 -13.06 -16.09 7.19
N THR A 54 -13.20 -17.04 6.25
CA THR A 54 -12.19 -17.31 5.22
C THR A 54 -12.09 -16.14 4.24
N GLU A 55 -13.21 -15.56 3.83
CA GLU A 55 -13.26 -14.39 2.96
C GLU A 55 -12.62 -13.15 3.62
N TYR A 56 -12.90 -12.93 4.91
CA TYR A 56 -12.31 -11.82 5.66
C TYR A 56 -10.80 -11.97 5.85
N ILE A 57 -10.32 -13.19 6.12
CA ILE A 57 -8.88 -13.48 6.16
C ILE A 57 -8.23 -13.20 4.80
N ALA A 58 -8.86 -13.65 3.71
CA ALA A 58 -8.35 -13.42 2.37
C ALA A 58 -8.27 -11.92 2.04
N GLY A 59 -9.33 -11.16 2.33
CA GLY A 59 -9.37 -9.71 2.17
C GLY A 59 -8.28 -9.01 2.97
N MET A 60 -8.07 -9.41 4.22
CA MET A 60 -7.01 -8.88 5.07
C MET A 60 -5.61 -9.18 4.53
N ILE A 61 -5.35 -10.38 4.04
CA ILE A 61 -4.06 -10.73 3.43
C ILE A 61 -3.80 -9.86 2.20
N LEU A 62 -4.80 -9.70 1.33
CA LEU A 62 -4.69 -8.85 0.14
C LEU A 62 -4.40 -7.39 0.51
N LEU A 63 -5.07 -6.86 1.54
CA LEU A 63 -4.80 -5.52 2.09
C LEU A 63 -3.41 -5.42 2.73
N GLY A 64 -2.93 -6.49 3.37
CA GLY A 64 -1.62 -6.57 3.99
C GLY A 64 -0.46 -6.53 2.99
N VAL A 65 -0.64 -7.18 1.84
CA VAL A 65 0.36 -7.25 0.75
C VAL A 65 0.34 -6.00 -0.13
N ALA A 66 -0.82 -5.33 -0.25
CA ALA A 66 -0.93 -4.11 -1.02
C ALA A 66 -0.18 -2.94 -0.35
N PRO A 67 0.74 -2.27 -1.05
CA PRO A 67 1.31 -1.02 -0.58
C PRO A 67 0.39 0.17 -0.88
N CYS A 68 0.37 1.16 0.00
CA CYS A 68 -0.30 2.43 -0.27
C CYS A 68 0.73 3.51 -0.65
N THR A 69 0.46 4.19 -1.77
CA THR A 69 1.47 5.01 -2.47
C THR A 69 1.10 6.50 -2.47
N ALA A 70 -0.18 6.82 -2.64
CA ALA A 70 -0.66 8.20 -2.74
C ALA A 70 -0.86 8.89 -1.38
N MET A 71 -1.43 8.19 -0.39
CA MET A 71 -1.81 8.78 0.89
C MET A 71 -0.58 9.19 1.72
N VAL A 72 0.49 8.41 1.60
CA VAL A 72 1.78 8.63 2.27
C VAL A 72 2.29 10.05 2.08
N PHE A 73 2.21 10.61 0.86
CA PHE A 73 2.74 11.93 0.59
C PHE A 73 2.07 13.03 1.43
N VAL A 74 0.76 12.91 1.63
CA VAL A 74 0.00 13.85 2.47
C VAL A 74 0.43 13.72 3.92
N TRP A 75 0.54 12.49 4.43
CA TRP A 75 0.97 12.25 5.82
C TRP A 75 2.42 12.66 6.08
N SER A 76 3.32 12.41 5.13
CA SER A 76 4.70 12.89 5.17
C SER A 76 4.74 14.41 5.22
N HIS A 77 3.95 15.09 4.40
CA HIS A 77 3.87 16.54 4.41
C HIS A 77 3.38 17.07 5.77
N LEU A 78 2.34 16.47 6.35
CA LEU A 78 1.80 16.83 7.66
C LEU A 78 2.81 16.62 8.80
N THR A 79 3.69 15.63 8.68
CA THR A 79 4.75 15.33 9.66
C THR A 79 6.07 16.05 9.39
N LYS A 80 6.10 16.98 8.42
CA LYS A 80 7.31 17.69 7.98
C LYS A 80 8.43 16.75 7.52
N GLY A 81 8.05 15.62 6.91
CA GLY A 81 8.96 14.66 6.33
C GLY A 81 9.61 15.14 5.03
N ASP A 82 10.73 14.54 4.66
CA ASP A 82 11.43 14.83 3.41
C ASP A 82 10.62 14.30 2.21
N ALA A 83 10.16 15.22 1.36
CA ALA A 83 9.34 14.89 0.20
C ALA A 83 10.11 14.12 -0.89
N ASN A 84 11.40 14.42 -1.09
CA ASN A 84 12.24 13.74 -2.07
C ASN A 84 12.54 12.30 -1.62
N TYR A 85 12.83 12.13 -0.33
CA TYR A 85 13.07 10.82 0.27
C TYR A 85 11.81 9.95 0.19
N THR A 86 10.67 10.50 0.59
CA THR A 86 9.36 9.83 0.52
C THR A 86 9.04 9.41 -0.91
N LEU A 87 9.31 10.28 -1.89
CA LEU A 87 9.08 9.99 -3.29
C LEU A 87 9.86 8.77 -3.76
N VAL A 88 11.13 8.66 -3.38
CA VAL A 88 11.94 7.50 -3.76
C VAL A 88 11.52 6.25 -3.00
N GLN A 89 11.18 6.34 -1.71
CA GLN A 89 10.65 5.18 -0.98
C GLN A 89 9.40 4.61 -1.65
N VAL A 90 8.43 5.47 -1.98
CA VAL A 90 7.21 5.06 -2.70
C VAL A 90 7.57 4.49 -4.07
N SER A 91 8.46 5.13 -4.83
CA SER A 91 8.85 4.64 -6.17
C SER A 91 9.53 3.26 -6.14
N VAL A 92 10.39 3.02 -5.14
CA VAL A 92 11.04 1.71 -4.96
C VAL A 92 10.00 0.67 -4.54
N ASN A 93 9.07 1.05 -3.67
CA ASN A 93 7.99 0.17 -3.23
C ASN A 93 7.08 -0.25 -4.39
N ASP A 94 6.71 0.70 -5.27
CA ASP A 94 5.91 0.45 -6.47
C ASP A 94 6.62 -0.52 -7.43
N LEU A 95 7.94 -0.38 -7.57
CA LEU A 95 8.74 -1.27 -8.41
C LEU A 95 8.76 -2.69 -7.85
N ILE A 96 8.95 -2.84 -6.54
CA ILE A 96 8.94 -4.15 -5.88
C ILE A 96 7.54 -4.78 -5.98
N MET A 97 6.48 -3.98 -5.86
CA MET A 97 5.09 -4.46 -5.96
C MET A 97 4.80 -5.23 -7.23
N ILE A 98 5.31 -4.79 -8.39
CA ILE A 98 5.09 -5.45 -9.69
C ILE A 98 5.51 -6.92 -9.66
N PHE A 99 6.57 -7.25 -8.91
CA PHE A 99 7.14 -8.59 -8.86
C PHE A 99 6.75 -9.35 -7.59
N ALA A 100 6.61 -8.66 -6.45
CA ALA A 100 6.43 -9.29 -5.15
C ALA A 100 4.96 -9.45 -4.75
N PHE A 101 4.04 -8.60 -5.24
CA PHE A 101 2.64 -8.61 -4.84
C PHE A 101 1.97 -9.96 -5.13
N ALA A 102 1.96 -10.41 -6.40
CA ALA A 102 1.28 -11.64 -6.78
C ALA A 102 1.88 -12.90 -6.13
N PRO A 103 3.21 -13.10 -6.12
CA PRO A 103 3.80 -14.25 -5.43
C PRO A 103 3.56 -14.25 -3.92
N LEU A 104 3.67 -13.10 -3.26
CA LEU A 104 3.49 -13.03 -1.80
C LEU A 104 2.03 -13.20 -1.40
N ALA A 105 1.09 -12.59 -2.14
CA ALA A 105 -0.34 -12.82 -1.93
C ALA A 105 -0.70 -14.28 -2.15
N GLY A 106 -0.24 -14.90 -3.24
CA GLY A 106 -0.50 -16.31 -3.52
C GLY A 106 0.11 -17.24 -2.47
N PHE A 107 1.32 -16.96 -1.99
CA PHE A 107 1.95 -17.72 -0.92
C PHE A 107 1.15 -17.62 0.39
N LEU A 108 0.82 -16.42 0.85
CA LEU A 108 0.12 -16.22 2.12
C LEU A 108 -1.31 -16.77 2.09
N LEU A 109 -2.04 -16.58 1.00
CA LEU A 109 -3.38 -17.15 0.82
C LEU A 109 -3.34 -18.69 0.84
N GLY A 110 -2.37 -19.29 0.15
CA GLY A 110 -2.18 -20.74 0.12
C GLY A 110 -1.80 -21.34 1.48
N VAL A 111 -1.04 -20.61 2.30
CA VAL A 111 -0.71 -21.03 3.69
C VAL A 111 -1.94 -20.97 4.61
N THR A 112 -2.94 -20.15 4.27
CA THR A 112 -4.20 -20.04 5.03
C THR A 112 -5.34 -20.91 4.50
N ASP A 113 -5.04 -21.91 3.67
CA ASP A 113 -6.01 -22.81 3.00
C ASP A 113 -7.08 -22.07 2.16
N VAL A 114 -6.78 -20.84 1.72
CA VAL A 114 -7.65 -20.07 0.83
C VAL A 114 -7.32 -20.43 -0.62
N VAL A 115 -8.34 -20.74 -1.41
CA VAL A 115 -8.18 -21.01 -2.85
C VAL A 115 -7.58 -19.77 -3.52
N VAL A 116 -6.40 -19.91 -4.12
CA VAL A 116 -5.68 -18.81 -4.77
C VAL A 116 -6.14 -18.68 -6.23
N PRO A 117 -6.82 -17.58 -6.62
CA PRO A 117 -7.23 -17.38 -8.01
C PRO A 117 -6.05 -16.81 -8.82
N TRP A 118 -5.06 -17.65 -9.14
CA TRP A 118 -3.82 -17.23 -9.83
C TRP A 118 -4.07 -16.52 -11.15
N GLU A 119 -5.04 -17.00 -11.94
CA GLU A 119 -5.42 -16.38 -13.20
C GLU A 119 -5.93 -14.95 -12.98
N THR A 120 -6.85 -14.77 -12.04
CA THR A 120 -7.42 -13.46 -11.70
C THR A 120 -6.38 -12.53 -11.10
N LEU A 121 -5.51 -13.00 -10.21
CA LEU A 121 -4.44 -12.20 -9.61
C LEU A 121 -3.45 -11.71 -10.67
N LEU A 122 -2.96 -12.60 -11.54
CA LEU A 122 -1.99 -12.24 -12.58
C LEU A 122 -2.60 -11.30 -13.62
N LEU A 123 -3.84 -11.57 -14.04
CA LEU A 123 -4.57 -10.72 -14.97
C LEU A 123 -4.81 -9.32 -14.36
N SER A 124 -5.19 -9.25 -13.08
CA SER A 124 -5.39 -7.98 -12.39
C SER A 124 -4.11 -7.16 -12.28
N VAL A 125 -2.98 -7.80 -11.93
CA VAL A 125 -1.67 -7.10 -11.89
C VAL A 125 -1.28 -6.61 -13.28
N LEU A 126 -1.47 -7.42 -14.32
CA LEU A 126 -1.16 -7.04 -15.69
C LEU A 126 -2.00 -5.83 -16.15
N LEU A 127 -3.32 -5.91 -15.98
CA LEU A 127 -4.25 -4.88 -16.46
C LEU A 127 -4.20 -3.59 -15.64
N TYR A 128 -4.14 -3.68 -14.30
CA TYR A 128 -4.26 -2.51 -13.43
C TYR A 128 -2.93 -1.91 -13.00
N VAL A 129 -1.82 -2.65 -13.07
CA VAL A 129 -0.49 -2.15 -12.67
C VAL A 129 0.44 -2.03 -13.87
N VAL A 130 0.68 -3.13 -14.59
CA VAL A 130 1.72 -3.17 -15.65
C VAL A 130 1.36 -2.31 -16.85
N ILE A 131 0.14 -2.43 -17.38
CA ILE A 131 -0.30 -1.65 -18.55
C ILE A 131 -0.30 -0.13 -18.27
N PRO A 132 -0.92 0.38 -17.17
CA PRO A 132 -0.90 1.80 -16.86
C PRO A 132 0.51 2.34 -16.62
N LEU A 133 1.38 1.56 -15.97
CA LEU A 133 2.77 1.95 -15.76
C LEU A 133 3.53 2.04 -17.09
N ALA A 134 3.40 1.05 -17.97
CA ALA A 134 4.03 1.06 -19.28
C ALA A 134 3.56 2.27 -20.12
N ALA A 135 2.25 2.54 -20.13
CA ALA A 135 1.68 3.71 -20.79
C ALA A 135 2.23 5.03 -20.21
N GLY A 136 2.38 5.11 -18.88
CA GLY A 136 2.98 6.25 -18.20
C GLY A 136 4.45 6.47 -18.56
N ILE A 137 5.25 5.39 -18.65
CA ILE A 137 6.66 5.45 -19.06
C ILE A 137 6.80 5.90 -20.51
N VAL A 138 5.99 5.34 -21.43
CA VAL A 138 5.99 5.71 -22.85
C VAL A 138 5.61 7.18 -23.02
N THR A 139 4.53 7.62 -22.35
CA THR A 139 4.08 9.01 -22.38
C THR A 139 5.15 9.96 -21.86
N ARG A 140 5.81 9.60 -20.75
CA ARG A 140 6.89 10.40 -20.19
C ARG A 140 8.09 10.49 -21.14
N LYS A 141 8.51 9.39 -21.74
CA LYS A 141 9.62 9.39 -22.72
C LYS A 141 9.30 10.24 -23.96
N ALA A 142 8.04 10.22 -24.41
CA ALA A 142 7.61 11.01 -25.56
C ALA A 142 7.57 12.53 -25.26
N LEU A 143 7.18 12.93 -24.06
CA LEU A 143 6.99 14.35 -23.69
C LEU A 143 8.19 14.98 -22.98
N TYR A 144 9.03 14.20 -22.29
CA TYR A 144 10.18 14.73 -21.57
C TYR A 144 11.32 15.03 -22.54
N ARG A 145 11.65 16.31 -22.67
CA ARG A 145 12.87 16.79 -23.33
C ARG A 145 13.63 17.70 -22.37
N PRO A 146 14.96 17.58 -22.24
CA PRO A 146 15.76 18.45 -21.37
C PRO A 146 15.54 19.93 -21.66
N ASP A 147 15.33 20.29 -22.93
CA ASP A 147 15.14 21.67 -23.39
C ASP A 147 13.72 22.22 -23.16
N SER A 148 12.75 21.37 -22.80
CA SER A 148 11.35 21.81 -22.61
C SER A 148 10.64 21.00 -21.52
N PRO A 149 11.05 21.14 -20.24
CA PRO A 149 10.44 20.41 -19.12
C PRO A 149 8.96 20.77 -18.91
N GLU A 150 8.54 21.95 -19.39
CA GLU A 150 7.19 22.49 -19.23
C GLU A 150 6.11 21.61 -19.86
N ARG A 151 6.38 20.92 -20.98
CA ARG A 151 5.37 20.10 -21.66
C ARG A 151 4.85 18.96 -20.79
N LEU A 152 5.74 18.30 -20.06
CA LEU A 152 5.36 17.26 -19.10
C LEU A 152 4.63 17.88 -17.90
N ALA A 153 5.10 19.02 -17.41
CA ALA A 153 4.47 19.72 -16.28
C ALA A 153 3.04 20.17 -16.61
N SER A 154 2.79 20.72 -17.80
CA SER A 154 1.46 21.11 -18.27
C SER A 154 0.51 19.93 -18.35
N LEU A 155 0.95 18.78 -18.89
CA LEU A 155 0.13 17.56 -18.93
C LEU A 155 -0.20 17.06 -17.51
N LEU A 156 0.79 17.03 -16.61
CA LEU A 156 0.58 16.59 -15.23
C LEU A 156 -0.43 17.50 -14.50
N ASN A 157 -0.34 18.82 -14.71
CA ASN A 157 -1.29 19.78 -14.13
C ASN A 157 -2.71 19.60 -14.70
N ALA A 158 -2.84 19.32 -16.00
CA ALA A 158 -4.13 19.04 -16.63
C ALA A 158 -4.75 17.72 -16.14
N LEU A 159 -3.95 16.68 -15.90
CA LEU A 159 -4.42 15.36 -15.46
C LEU A 159 -4.74 15.29 -13.95
N LYS A 160 -4.11 16.15 -13.13
CA LYS A 160 -4.32 16.18 -11.67
C LYS A 160 -5.80 16.22 -11.25
N PRO A 161 -6.67 17.12 -11.76
CA PRO A 161 -8.09 17.14 -11.38
C PRO A 161 -8.83 15.86 -11.77
N TYR A 162 -8.52 15.26 -12.94
CA TYR A 162 -9.14 14.00 -13.36
C TYR A 162 -8.74 12.83 -12.48
N SER A 163 -7.47 12.78 -12.02
CA SER A 163 -7.02 11.77 -11.07
C SER A 163 -7.75 11.87 -9.73
N ILE A 164 -7.97 13.09 -9.24
CA ILE A 164 -8.72 13.32 -7.99
C ILE A 164 -10.19 12.96 -8.18
N ALA A 165 -10.80 13.36 -9.30
CA ALA A 165 -12.18 13.01 -9.62
C ALA A 165 -12.37 11.49 -9.75
N GLY A 166 -11.43 10.78 -10.37
CA GLY A 166 -11.45 9.32 -10.47
C GLY A 166 -11.33 8.64 -9.10
N LEU A 167 -10.41 9.10 -8.23
CA LEU A 167 -10.27 8.59 -6.87
C LEU A 167 -11.56 8.80 -6.06
N LEU A 168 -12.09 10.02 -6.05
CA LEU A 168 -13.34 10.34 -5.34
C LEU A 168 -14.53 9.58 -5.92
N GLY A 169 -14.60 9.43 -7.25
CA GLY A 169 -15.60 8.64 -7.93
C GLY A 169 -15.56 7.17 -7.50
N MET A 170 -14.37 6.57 -7.43
CA MET A 170 -14.20 5.21 -6.92
C MET A 170 -14.64 5.08 -5.46
N VAL A 171 -14.32 6.06 -4.60
CA VAL A 171 -14.81 6.06 -3.20
C VAL A 171 -16.33 6.10 -3.16
N VAL A 172 -16.96 7.02 -3.89
CA VAL A 172 -18.43 7.14 -3.95
C VAL A 172 -19.06 5.85 -4.47
N LEU A 173 -18.48 5.24 -5.51
CA LEU A 173 -18.97 3.98 -6.07
C LEU A 173 -18.82 2.82 -5.08
N LEU A 174 -17.66 2.66 -4.45
CA LEU A 174 -17.43 1.58 -3.48
C LEU A 174 -18.38 1.70 -2.29
N PHE A 175 -18.49 2.90 -1.69
CA PHE A 175 -19.42 3.11 -0.59
C PHE A 175 -20.87 3.00 -1.02
N GLY A 176 -21.22 3.47 -2.23
CA GLY A 176 -22.58 3.36 -2.75
C GLY A 176 -23.00 1.92 -3.01
N LEU A 177 -22.13 1.11 -3.61
CA LEU A 177 -22.38 -0.32 -3.88
C LEU A 177 -22.40 -1.15 -2.61
N GLN A 178 -21.62 -0.76 -1.59
CA GLN A 178 -21.50 -1.51 -0.34
C GLN A 178 -22.35 -0.95 0.81
N ALA A 179 -23.12 0.13 0.57
CA ALA A 179 -23.90 0.84 1.59
C ALA A 179 -24.90 -0.07 2.30
N GLU A 180 -25.64 -0.90 1.56
CA GLU A 180 -26.64 -1.81 2.15
C GLU A 180 -25.98 -2.82 3.08
N THR A 181 -24.86 -3.42 2.66
CA THR A 181 -24.07 -4.36 3.48
C THR A 181 -23.53 -3.66 4.74
N ILE A 182 -23.03 -2.43 4.60
CA ILE A 182 -22.49 -1.65 5.72
C ILE A 182 -23.56 -1.38 6.79
N VAL A 183 -24.80 -1.07 6.35
CA VAL A 183 -25.91 -0.78 7.27
C VAL A 183 -26.52 -2.06 7.85
N ALA A 184 -26.58 -3.14 7.08
CA ALA A 184 -27.16 -4.41 7.50
C ALA A 184 -26.25 -5.20 8.46
N GLN A 185 -24.92 -5.11 8.31
CA GLN A 185 -23.94 -5.92 9.05
C GLN A 185 -22.91 -5.05 9.79
N PRO A 186 -23.33 -4.20 10.75
CA PRO A 186 -22.40 -3.34 11.49
C PRO A 186 -21.44 -4.12 12.40
N MET A 187 -21.85 -5.30 12.86
CA MET A 187 -21.00 -6.16 13.70
C MET A 187 -19.81 -6.70 12.91
N ASP A 188 -20.04 -7.19 11.69
CA ASP A 188 -18.99 -7.77 10.85
C ASP A 188 -17.91 -6.72 10.52
N ILE A 189 -18.33 -5.48 10.25
CA ILE A 189 -17.40 -4.36 10.05
C ILE A 189 -16.55 -4.11 11.29
N LEU A 190 -17.15 -4.15 12.47
CA LEU A 190 -16.41 -3.94 13.72
C LEU A 190 -15.40 -5.06 13.94
N LEU A 191 -15.78 -6.32 13.68
CA LEU A 191 -14.90 -7.48 13.78
C LEU A 191 -13.71 -7.39 12.81
N ILE A 192 -13.91 -6.85 11.61
CA ILE A 192 -12.81 -6.59 10.65
C ILE A 192 -11.96 -5.39 11.08
N ALA A 193 -12.58 -4.34 11.63
CA ALA A 193 -11.89 -3.13 12.03
C ALA A 193 -10.91 -3.35 13.20
N ILE A 194 -11.25 -4.22 14.16
CA ILE A 194 -10.39 -4.51 15.32
C ILE A 194 -8.98 -5.00 14.92
N PRO A 195 -8.81 -6.11 14.18
CA PRO A 195 -7.49 -6.59 13.77
C PRO A 195 -6.79 -5.59 12.84
N LEU A 196 -7.53 -4.89 11.97
CA LEU A 196 -6.96 -3.85 11.10
C LEU A 196 -6.34 -2.69 11.90
N LEU A 197 -7.04 -2.21 12.94
CA LEU A 197 -6.53 -1.15 13.80
C LEU A 197 -5.29 -1.62 14.57
N ILE A 198 -5.34 -2.82 15.17
CA ILE A 198 -4.21 -3.41 15.89
C ILE A 198 -3.00 -3.53 14.95
N GLN A 199 -3.21 -4.03 13.73
CA GLN A 199 -2.16 -4.14 12.73
C GLN A 199 -1.58 -2.77 12.38
N THR A 200 -2.44 -1.80 12.09
CA THR A 200 -2.05 -0.44 11.67
C THR A 200 -1.17 0.22 12.74
N TYR A 201 -1.63 0.26 13.99
CA TYR A 201 -0.86 0.84 15.08
C TYR A 201 0.38 0.01 15.44
N GLY A 202 0.29 -1.32 15.34
CA GLY A 202 1.41 -2.23 15.61
C GLY A 202 2.55 -2.02 14.61
N ILE A 203 2.24 -1.96 13.32
CA ILE A 203 3.23 -1.73 12.27
C ILE A 203 3.83 -0.32 12.36
N PHE A 204 3.01 0.69 12.66
CA PHE A 204 3.51 2.04 12.92
C PHE A 204 4.54 2.04 14.05
N ALA A 205 4.20 1.40 15.17
CA ALA A 205 5.09 1.29 16.33
C ALA A 205 6.38 0.55 15.98
N VAL A 206 6.30 -0.59 15.30
CA VAL A 206 7.48 -1.37 14.88
C VAL A 206 8.39 -0.54 13.98
N ALA A 207 7.84 0.10 12.95
CA ALA A 207 8.61 0.89 11.99
C ALA A 207 9.25 2.12 12.65
N TYR A 208 8.50 2.84 13.48
CA TYR A 208 8.99 4.03 14.16
C TYR A 208 10.05 3.70 15.22
N LEU A 209 9.85 2.62 16.00
CA LEU A 209 10.83 2.16 16.99
C LEU A 209 12.11 1.65 16.32
N ALA A 210 12.00 0.94 15.19
CA ALA A 210 13.16 0.53 14.41
C ALA A 210 13.95 1.74 13.88
N ALA A 211 13.25 2.76 13.36
CA ALA A 211 13.86 3.99 12.89
C ALA A 211 14.55 4.76 14.03
N ARG A 212 13.90 4.83 15.20
CA ARG A 212 14.48 5.44 16.40
C ARG A 212 15.71 4.69 16.90
N TRP A 213 15.68 3.35 16.90
CA TRP A 213 16.80 2.51 17.33
C TRP A 213 18.02 2.68 16.40
N TRP A 214 17.79 2.81 15.09
CA TRP A 214 18.84 3.08 14.10
C TRP A 214 19.27 4.56 13.99
N ARG A 215 18.71 5.42 14.86
CA ARG A 215 18.96 6.87 14.93
C ARG A 215 18.73 7.56 13.58
N VAL A 216 17.67 7.17 12.89
CA VAL A 216 17.20 7.83 11.67
C VAL A 216 16.60 9.19 12.04
N GLU A 217 16.90 10.23 11.26
CA GLU A 217 16.35 11.56 11.49
C GLU A 217 14.82 11.56 11.42
N HIS A 218 14.14 12.39 12.23
CA HIS A 218 12.68 12.41 12.28
C HIS A 218 12.02 12.66 10.92
N ALA A 219 12.63 13.53 10.10
CA ALA A 219 12.17 13.84 8.75
C ALA A 219 12.12 12.61 7.81
N VAL A 220 12.87 11.55 8.14
CA VAL A 220 12.88 10.27 7.41
C VAL A 220 12.15 9.16 8.19
N ALA A 221 12.27 9.16 9.52
CA ALA A 221 11.65 8.17 10.40
C ALA A 221 10.11 8.25 10.39
N ALA A 222 9.53 9.46 10.37
CA ALA A 222 8.08 9.64 10.33
C ALA A 222 7.47 9.14 9.01
N PRO A 223 7.96 9.54 7.82
CA PRO A 223 7.51 8.94 6.55
C PRO A 223 7.73 7.43 6.50
N CYS A 224 8.89 6.93 6.93
CA CYS A 224 9.17 5.49 6.99
C CYS A 224 8.10 4.72 7.77
N ALA A 225 7.69 5.21 8.94
CA ALA A 225 6.66 4.58 9.74
C ALA A 225 5.27 4.65 9.09
N LEU A 226 4.95 5.79 8.47
CA LEU A 226 3.68 5.99 7.76
C LEU A 226 3.57 5.09 6.53
N ILE A 227 4.63 4.95 5.73
CA ILE A 227 4.66 4.03 4.57
C ILE A 227 4.56 2.58 5.03
N GLY A 228 5.28 2.21 6.11
CA GLY A 228 5.20 0.87 6.67
C GLY A 228 3.78 0.47 7.06
N THR A 229 3.03 1.42 7.61
CA THR A 229 1.66 1.24 8.10
C THR A 229 0.62 1.20 6.99
N SER A 230 0.91 1.83 5.87
CA SER A 230 -0.02 2.08 4.77
C SER A 230 -0.17 0.90 3.83
#